data_AF-A0A8J5CRL9-F1
#
_entry.id   AF-A0A8J5CRL9-F1
#
_cell.length_a   1.000
_cell.length_b   1.000
_cell.length_c   1.000
_cell.angle_alpha   90.00
_cell.angle_beta   90.00
_cell.angle_gamma   90.00
#
_symmetry.space_group_name_H-M   'P 1'
#
loop_
_entity.id
_entity.type
_entity.pdbx_description
1 polymer ?
#
loop_
_entity_poly.entity_id
_entity_poly.type
_entity_poly.pdbx_seq_one_letter_code
_entity_poly.pdbx_strand_id
1 'polypeptide(L)'
;MQLHTAAVNDMVACLVRGSEGEDNWILAEVVSYNPATNKYEVDDIDEEQKERHTLSRRRVYPLPLMRANPEVNPEALYPKGSIVMALYPQTTCFYKAVINRLPTLATEEYEVLFEDPTYADGYSPPLMVAQRYVIQIKDVSKKK
;
A
#
# COMPACT_ATOMS: atom_id res chain seq x y z
N MET A 1 -14.95 4.15 -9.57
CA MET A 1 -14.45 4.89 -8.39
C MET A 1 -13.59 6.04 -8.87
N GLN A 2 -13.90 7.27 -8.47
CA GLN A 2 -13.10 8.44 -8.80
C GLN A 2 -11.76 8.31 -8.08
N LEU A 3 -10.64 8.39 -8.81
CA LEU A 3 -9.30 8.39 -8.22
C LEU A 3 -9.17 9.65 -7.37
N HIS A 4 -9.35 9.51 -6.06
CA HIS A 4 -9.13 10.57 -5.07
C HIS A 4 -7.73 11.17 -5.27
N THR A 5 -7.65 12.49 -5.32
CA THR A 5 -6.39 13.22 -5.23
C THR A 5 -6.05 13.27 -3.75
N ALA A 6 -4.99 12.58 -3.31
CA ALA A 6 -4.51 12.68 -1.93
C ALA A 6 -4.24 14.14 -1.57
N ALA A 7 -4.68 14.54 -0.38
CA ALA A 7 -4.51 15.87 0.18
C ALA A 7 -3.18 15.98 0.93
N VAL A 8 -2.80 17.20 1.28
CA VAL A 8 -1.63 17.44 2.15
C VAL A 8 -1.85 16.77 3.50
N ASN A 9 -0.80 16.14 4.02
CA ASN A 9 -0.75 15.29 5.22
C ASN A 9 -1.47 13.94 5.09
N ASP A 10 -1.98 13.58 3.91
CA ASP A 10 -2.49 12.22 3.70
C ASP A 10 -1.32 11.23 3.68
N MET A 11 -1.50 10.11 4.37
CA MET A 11 -0.62 8.95 4.25
C MET A 11 -0.92 8.20 2.95
N VAL A 12 0.14 7.89 2.19
CA VAL A 12 0.07 7.27 0.88
C VAL A 12 1.10 6.15 0.75
N ALA A 13 0.80 5.14 -0.05
CA ALA A 13 1.84 4.25 -0.56
C ALA A 13 2.43 4.82 -1.84
N CYS A 14 3.75 4.82 -1.96
CA CYS A 14 4.47 5.43 -3.06
C CYS A 14 5.41 4.44 -3.72
N LEU A 15 5.46 4.46 -5.05
CA LEU A 15 6.44 3.71 -5.83
C LEU A 15 7.65 4.62 -6.14
N VAL A 16 8.68 4.52 -5.31
CA VAL A 16 9.94 5.25 -5.46
C VAL A 16 10.97 4.42 -6.21
N ARG A 17 11.95 5.07 -6.83
CA ARG A 17 13.03 4.37 -7.53
C ARG A 17 14.22 4.28 -6.58
N GLY A 18 14.57 3.06 -6.18
CA GLY A 18 15.71 2.76 -5.33
C GLY A 18 17.05 3.02 -6.01
N SER A 19 18.12 3.03 -5.22
CA SER A 19 19.50 3.28 -5.65
C SER A 19 20.01 2.26 -6.68
N GLU A 20 19.55 1.02 -6.60
CA GLU A 20 19.91 -0.06 -7.53
C GLU A 20 19.04 -0.07 -8.80
N GLY A 21 18.14 0.92 -8.95
CA GLY A 21 17.27 1.07 -10.11
C GLY A 21 15.99 0.23 -10.05
N GLU A 22 15.78 -0.51 -8.97
CA GLU A 22 14.55 -1.23 -8.65
C GLU A 22 13.50 -0.27 -8.07
N ASP A 23 12.23 -0.57 -8.28
CA ASP A 23 11.12 0.25 -7.76
C ASP A 23 10.73 -0.30 -6.36
N ASN A 24 10.79 0.54 -5.34
CA ASN A 24 10.43 0.22 -3.95
C ASN A 24 9.09 0.85 -3.58
N TRP A 25 8.28 0.11 -2.83
CA TRP A 25 7.02 0.64 -2.30
C TRP A 25 7.21 1.09 -0.86
N ILE A 26 7.04 2.38 -0.61
CA ILE A 26 7.21 2.99 0.71
C ILE A 26 5.90 3.60 1.21
N LEU A 27 5.80 3.75 2.52
CA LEU A 27 4.81 4.58 3.19
C LEU A 27 5.35 6.01 3.25
N ALA A 28 4.55 6.97 2.79
CA ALA A 28 4.96 8.35 2.71
C ALA A 28 3.82 9.29 3.10
N GLU A 29 4.14 10.50 3.48
CA GLU A 29 3.20 11.58 3.75
C GLU A 29 3.19 12.58 2.59
N VAL A 30 2.00 12.98 2.13
CA VAL A 30 1.88 14.00 1.07
C VAL A 30 2.19 15.38 1.62
N VAL A 31 3.10 16.08 0.97
CA VAL A 31 3.44 17.46 1.36
C VAL A 31 2.84 18.49 0.42
N SER A 32 2.82 18.19 -0.89
CA SER A 32 2.19 19.09 -1.85
C SER A 32 1.73 18.34 -3.11
N TYR A 33 0.77 18.93 -3.83
CA TYR A 33 0.37 18.49 -5.15
C TYR A 33 0.37 19.67 -6.11
N ASN A 34 1.12 19.54 -7.22
CA ASN A 34 1.15 20.53 -8.27
C ASN A 34 0.24 20.10 -9.44
N PRO A 35 -0.94 20.73 -9.63
CA PRO A 35 -1.88 20.36 -10.68
C PRO A 35 -1.38 20.70 -12.09
N ALA A 36 -0.45 21.66 -12.24
CA ALA A 36 0.12 22.01 -13.54
C ALA A 36 1.05 20.91 -14.08
N THR A 37 1.75 20.20 -13.19
CA THR A 37 2.69 19.13 -13.56
C THR A 37 2.16 17.72 -13.26
N ASN A 38 1.02 17.59 -12.57
CA ASN A 38 0.47 16.33 -12.06
C ASN A 38 1.48 15.53 -11.21
N LYS A 39 2.27 16.25 -10.40
CA LYS A 39 3.26 15.67 -9.50
C LYS A 39 2.93 15.96 -8.04
N TYR A 40 3.23 14.98 -7.21
CA TYR A 40 3.24 15.08 -5.75
C TYR A 40 4.66 15.30 -5.26
N GLU A 41 4.78 16.02 -4.15
CA GLU A 41 5.90 15.92 -3.25
C GLU A 41 5.46 15.13 -2.02
N VAL A 42 6.27 14.14 -1.64
CA VAL A 42 5.99 13.26 -0.50
C VAL A 42 7.25 13.11 0.35
N ASP A 43 7.10 12.97 1.66
CA ASP A 43 8.18 12.59 2.58
C ASP A 43 8.06 11.10 2.90
N ASP A 44 9.15 10.35 2.80
CA ASP A 44 9.24 9.04 3.43
C ASP A 44 9.05 9.20 4.96
N ILE A 45 8.29 8.28 5.56
CA ILE A 45 8.05 8.29 7.00
C ILE A 45 9.13 7.57 7.80
N ASP A 46 10.07 6.90 7.14
CA ASP A 46 11.24 6.33 7.80
C ASP A 46 12.03 7.41 8.54
N GLU A 47 12.21 7.25 9.85
CA GLU A 47 12.86 8.23 10.70
C GLU A 47 14.36 8.42 10.37
N GLU A 48 15.02 7.39 9.84
CA GLU A 48 16.42 7.42 9.46
C GLU A 48 16.62 8.01 8.06
N GLN A 49 15.61 7.88 7.20
CA GLN A 49 15.65 8.24 5.78
C GLN A 49 14.47 9.12 5.37
N LYS A 50 14.29 10.28 6.04
CA LYS A 50 13.26 11.29 5.69
C LYS A 50 13.58 12.00 4.37
N GLU A 51 13.54 11.25 3.28
CA GLU A 51 13.79 11.74 1.93
C GLU A 51 12.52 12.33 1.31
N ARG A 52 12.67 13.50 0.69
CA ARG A 52 11.64 14.15 -0.10
C ARG A 52 11.67 13.60 -1.52
N HIS A 53 10.56 13.01 -1.97
CA HIS A 53 10.43 12.54 -3.35
C HIS A 53 9.43 13.37 -4.15
N THR A 54 9.77 13.69 -5.40
CA THR A 54 8.83 14.27 -6.38
C THR A 54 8.34 13.19 -7.34
N LEU A 55 7.08 12.75 -7.18
CA LEU A 55 6.52 11.60 -7.89
C LEU A 55 5.36 12.01 -8.81
N SER A 56 5.24 11.36 -9.97
CA SER A 56 4.02 11.48 -10.78
C SER A 56 2.81 10.90 -10.04
N ARG A 57 1.61 11.47 -10.23
CA ARG A 57 0.36 10.96 -9.60
C ARG A 57 0.12 9.45 -9.72
N ARG A 58 0.55 8.81 -10.82
CA ARG A 58 0.42 7.34 -11.01
C ARG A 58 1.29 6.48 -10.07
N ARG A 59 2.29 7.08 -9.41
CA ARG A 59 3.19 6.44 -8.45
C ARG A 59 2.74 6.67 -7.00
N VAL A 60 1.64 7.38 -6.79
CA VAL A 60 1.09 7.70 -5.46
C VAL A 60 -0.27 7.01 -5.32
N TYR A 61 -0.42 6.22 -4.28
CA TYR A 61 -1.58 5.38 -4.01
C TYR A 61 -2.19 5.81 -2.67
N PRO A 62 -3.34 6.51 -2.69
CA PRO A 62 -4.04 6.88 -1.48
C PRO A 62 -4.38 5.65 -0.64
N LEU A 63 -4.09 5.71 0.65
CA LEU A 63 -4.51 4.66 1.59
C LEU A 63 -6.01 4.77 1.88
N PRO A 64 -6.68 3.65 2.23
CA PRO A 64 -8.05 3.68 2.73
C PRO A 64 -8.19 4.63 3.93
N LEU A 65 -9.14 5.57 3.83
CA LEU A 65 -9.43 6.52 4.91
C LEU A 65 -10.34 5.92 6.00
N MET A 66 -11.05 4.83 5.67
CA MET A 66 -12.02 4.18 6.55
C MET A 66 -11.78 2.67 6.56
N ARG A 67 -12.12 2.04 7.68
CA ARG A 67 -12.22 0.58 7.77
C ARG A 67 -13.57 0.15 7.21
N ALA A 68 -13.59 -0.91 6.41
CA ALA A 68 -14.82 -1.59 6.05
C ALA A 68 -15.31 -2.41 7.26
N ASN A 69 -16.60 -2.28 7.58
CA ASN A 69 -17.27 -3.16 8.52
C ASN A 69 -17.72 -4.42 7.76
N PRO A 70 -17.22 -5.63 8.09
CA PRO A 70 -17.60 -6.87 7.41
C PRO A 70 -19.10 -7.17 7.41
N GLU A 71 -19.85 -6.71 8.42
CA GLU A 71 -21.30 -6.94 8.51
C GLU A 71 -22.11 -6.02 7.59
N VAL A 72 -21.59 -4.82 7.31
CA VAL A 72 -22.35 -3.76 6.61
C VAL A 72 -21.87 -3.57 5.17
N ASN A 73 -20.55 -3.67 4.95
CA ASN A 73 -19.90 -3.43 3.64
C ASN A 73 -18.85 -4.53 3.34
N PRO A 74 -19.24 -5.82 3.30
CA PRO A 74 -18.30 -6.91 3.02
C PRO A 74 -17.64 -6.80 1.64
N GLU A 75 -18.30 -6.19 0.66
CA GLU A 75 -17.80 -5.97 -0.69
C GLU A 75 -16.64 -4.96 -0.76
N ALA A 76 -16.43 -4.17 0.30
CA ALA A 76 -15.29 -3.25 0.43
C ALA A 76 -14.03 -3.95 0.96
N LEU A 77 -14.10 -5.24 1.29
CA LEU A 77 -12.95 -6.04 1.71
C LEU A 77 -12.36 -6.83 0.54
N TYR A 78 -11.04 -7.02 0.55
CA TYR A 78 -10.38 -7.90 -0.41
C TYR A 78 -10.68 -9.37 -0.06
N PRO A 79 -11.20 -10.18 -1.01
CA PRO A 79 -11.51 -11.58 -0.74
C PRO A 79 -10.25 -12.42 -0.55
N LYS A 80 -10.38 -13.58 0.09
CA LYS A 80 -9.30 -14.56 0.28
C LYS A 80 -8.71 -14.95 -1.08
N GLY A 81 -7.39 -15.02 -1.14
CA GLY A 81 -6.64 -15.29 -2.37
C GLY A 81 -6.35 -14.04 -3.22
N SER A 82 -6.86 -12.87 -2.85
CA SER A 82 -6.52 -11.62 -3.55
C SER A 82 -5.05 -11.29 -3.37
N ILE A 83 -4.40 -10.87 -4.46
CA ILE A 83 -3.04 -10.35 -4.43
C ILE A 83 -3.10 -8.85 -4.17
N VAL A 84 -2.38 -8.39 -3.16
CA VAL A 84 -2.35 -7.02 -2.66
C VAL A 84 -0.92 -6.55 -2.40
N MET A 85 -0.72 -5.25 -2.25
CA MET A 85 0.44 -4.72 -1.54
C MET A 85 0.04 -4.49 -0.08
N ALA A 86 0.83 -4.99 0.86
CA ALA A 86 0.60 -4.83 2.28
C ALA A 86 1.86 -4.28 2.97
N LEU A 87 1.69 -3.41 3.96
CA LEU A 87 2.83 -2.93 4.76
C LEU A 87 3.38 -4.08 5.60
N TYR A 88 4.68 -4.37 5.48
CA TYR A 88 5.29 -5.43 6.28
C TYR A 88 5.40 -4.98 7.75
N PRO A 89 5.07 -5.84 8.73
CA PRO A 89 5.04 -5.44 10.14
C PRO A 89 6.34 -4.79 10.60
N GLN A 90 6.22 -3.70 11.37
CA GLN A 90 7.35 -2.94 11.93
C GLN A 90 8.28 -2.29 10.89
N THR A 91 7.82 -2.12 9.66
CA THR A 91 8.57 -1.43 8.60
C THR A 91 7.73 -0.31 7.99
N THR A 92 8.36 0.49 7.13
CA THR A 92 7.74 1.54 6.32
C THR A 92 7.56 1.12 4.86
N CYS A 93 7.72 -0.18 4.54
CA CYS A 93 7.70 -0.69 3.16
C CYS A 93 6.51 -1.61 2.90
N PHE A 94 5.95 -1.53 1.69
CA PHE A 94 4.92 -2.44 1.23
C PHE A 94 5.51 -3.54 0.37
N TYR A 95 4.99 -4.75 0.54
CA TYR A 95 5.38 -5.92 -0.22
C TYR A 95 4.17 -6.65 -0.75
N LYS A 96 4.39 -7.44 -1.79
CA LYS A 96 3.35 -8.26 -2.41
C LYS A 96 2.92 -9.35 -1.43
N ALA A 97 1.62 -9.49 -1.25
CA ALA A 97 1.04 -10.46 -0.33
C ALA A 97 -0.28 -11.02 -0.89
N VAL A 98 -0.70 -12.14 -0.32
CA VAL A 98 -1.98 -12.79 -0.60
C VAL A 98 -2.85 -12.73 0.66
N ILE A 99 -4.12 -12.34 0.50
CA ILE A 99 -5.10 -12.37 1.60
C ILE A 99 -5.35 -13.83 2.00
N ASN A 100 -5.00 -14.21 3.23
CA ASN A 100 -5.33 -15.52 3.79
C ASN A 100 -6.67 -15.53 4.52
N ARG A 101 -6.97 -14.44 5.24
CA ARG A 101 -8.20 -14.26 6.03
C ARG A 101 -8.63 -12.81 6.04
N LEU A 102 -9.94 -12.62 5.93
CA LEU A 102 -10.58 -11.32 6.07
C LEU A 102 -10.83 -11.02 7.55
N PRO A 103 -10.91 -9.73 7.93
CA PRO A 103 -11.47 -9.36 9.22
C PRO A 103 -12.94 -9.81 9.29
N THR A 104 -13.34 -10.35 10.44
CA THR A 104 -14.73 -10.71 10.75
C THR A 104 -15.43 -9.64 11.57
N LEU A 105 -14.65 -8.82 12.29
CA LEU A 105 -15.11 -7.63 13.00
C LEU A 105 -14.48 -6.36 12.41
N ALA A 106 -15.17 -5.22 12.54
CA ALA A 106 -14.67 -3.94 12.04
C ALA A 106 -13.32 -3.50 12.67
N THR A 107 -12.99 -4.02 13.84
CA THR A 107 -11.74 -3.74 14.57
C THR A 107 -10.59 -4.66 14.17
N GLU A 108 -10.87 -5.78 13.49
CA GLU A 108 -9.88 -6.77 13.10
C GLU A 108 -9.07 -6.34 11.87
N GLU A 109 -7.93 -7.00 11.74
CA GLU A 109 -6.98 -6.83 10.65
C GLU A 109 -7.13 -7.94 9.61
N TYR A 110 -6.52 -7.77 8.44
CA TYR A 110 -6.35 -8.89 7.52
C TYR A 110 -5.26 -9.82 8.04
N GLU A 111 -5.41 -11.11 7.77
CA GLU A 111 -4.29 -12.05 7.82
C GLU A 111 -3.75 -12.23 6.39
N VAL A 112 -2.47 -11.97 6.18
CA VAL A 112 -1.81 -12.02 4.87
C VAL A 112 -0.61 -12.96 4.88
N LEU A 113 -0.24 -13.46 3.70
CA LEU A 113 0.99 -14.20 3.43
C LEU A 113 1.82 -13.39 2.44
N PHE A 114 3.01 -12.93 2.84
CA PHE A 114 3.90 -12.18 1.95
C PHE A 114 4.63 -13.13 1.01
N GLU A 115 4.86 -12.71 -0.24
CA GLU A 115 5.76 -13.44 -1.14
C GLU A 115 7.20 -13.33 -0.62
N ASP A 116 7.79 -14.47 -0.28
CA ASP A 116 9.15 -14.53 0.27
C ASP A 116 9.85 -15.83 -0.20
N PRO A 117 10.86 -15.73 -1.08
CA PRO A 117 11.55 -16.88 -1.65
C PRO A 117 12.44 -17.63 -0.66
N THR A 118 12.62 -17.12 0.56
CA THR A 118 13.38 -17.82 1.60
C THR A 118 12.60 -18.97 2.22
N TYR A 119 11.26 -18.97 2.09
CA TYR A 119 10.39 -20.06 2.52
C TYR A 119 10.20 -21.09 1.40
N ALA A 120 10.03 -22.36 1.79
CA ALA A 120 9.96 -23.48 0.85
C ALA A 120 8.74 -23.42 -0.09
N ASP A 121 7.63 -22.85 0.37
CA ASP A 121 6.41 -22.63 -0.41
C ASP A 121 6.36 -21.23 -1.05
N GLY A 122 7.40 -20.41 -0.83
CA GLY A 122 7.50 -19.05 -1.36
C GLY A 122 6.67 -18.00 -0.61
N TYR A 123 6.13 -18.34 0.57
CA TYR A 123 5.30 -17.43 1.35
C TYR A 123 5.72 -17.35 2.82
N SER A 124 5.56 -16.17 3.42
CA SER A 124 5.74 -15.98 4.85
C SER A 124 4.69 -16.76 5.65
N PRO A 125 4.91 -17.01 6.95
CA PRO A 125 3.85 -17.33 7.89
C PRO A 125 2.73 -16.28 7.87
N PRO A 126 1.52 -16.60 8.37
CA PRO A 126 0.43 -15.65 8.50
C PRO A 126 0.82 -14.43 9.36
N LEU A 127 0.64 -13.24 8.82
CA LEU A 127 0.89 -11.96 9.52
C LEU A 127 -0.35 -11.07 9.46
N MET A 128 -0.56 -10.29 10.52
CA MET A 128 -1.72 -9.41 10.63
C MET A 128 -1.38 -8.00 10.12
N VAL A 129 -2.22 -7.46 9.24
CA VAL A 129 -2.04 -6.12 8.66
C VAL A 129 -3.37 -5.36 8.67
N ALA A 130 -3.38 -4.20 9.31
CA ALA A 130 -4.55 -3.33 9.36
C ALA A 130 -5.05 -2.96 7.96
N GLN A 131 -6.39 -2.86 7.80
CA GLN A 131 -7.03 -2.57 6.51
C GLN A 131 -6.47 -1.31 5.82
N ARG A 132 -6.06 -0.30 6.59
CA ARG A 132 -5.45 0.96 6.11
C ARG A 132 -4.15 0.72 5.32
N TYR A 133 -3.44 -0.35 5.60
CA TYR A 133 -2.13 -0.66 5.03
C TYR A 133 -2.17 -1.82 4.04
N VAL A 134 -3.36 -2.15 3.53
CA VAL A 134 -3.56 -3.12 2.45
C VAL A 134 -4.18 -2.41 1.25
N ILE A 135 -3.48 -2.42 0.12
CA ILE A 135 -3.89 -1.71 -1.09
C ILE A 135 -3.88 -2.64 -2.31
N GLN A 136 -4.73 -2.32 -3.29
CA GLN A 136 -4.79 -3.06 -4.54
C GLN A 136 -3.51 -2.85 -5.36
N ILE A 137 -2.96 -3.94 -5.90
CA ILE A 137 -1.94 -3.87 -6.94
C ILE A 137 -2.60 -3.35 -8.21
N LYS A 138 -2.24 -2.14 -8.63
CA LYS A 138 -2.52 -1.72 -10.01
C LYS A 138 -1.43 -2.32 -10.88
N ASP A 139 -1.82 -3.25 -11.71
CA ASP A 139 -0.93 -3.88 -12.67
C ASP A 139 -0.24 -2.80 -13.53
N VAL A 140 1.04 -2.55 -13.28
CA VAL A 140 1.84 -1.57 -14.05
C VAL A 140 2.19 -2.14 -15.43
N SER A 141 1.88 -3.42 -15.67
CA SER A 141 2.33 -4.22 -16.82
C SER A 141 1.43 -4.15 -18.07
N LYS A 142 0.26 -3.49 -18.03
CA LYS A 142 -0.52 -3.28 -19.27
C LYS A 142 0.05 -2.12 -20.10
N LYS A 143 1.19 -2.38 -20.75
CA LYS A 143 1.50 -1.73 -22.03
C LYS A 143 0.39 -2.15 -23.01
N LYS A 144 -0.53 -1.21 -23.31
CA LYS A 144 -1.27 -1.28 -24.58
C LYS A 144 -0.36 -0.81 -25.70
#